data_AF-A0A0A2M2L1-F1
#
_entry.id   AF-A0A0A2M2L1-F1
#
_cell.length_a   1.000
_cell.length_b   1.000
_cell.length_c   1.000
_cell.angle_alpha   90.00
_cell.angle_beta   90.00
_cell.angle_gamma   90.00
#
_symmetry.space_group_name_H-M   'P 1'
#
loop_
_entity.id
_entity.type
_entity.pdbx_description
1 polymer ?
#
loop_
_entity_poly.entity_id
_entity_poly.type
_entity_poly.pdbx_seq_one_letter_code
_entity_poly.pdbx_strand_id
1 'polypeptide(L)'
;MRLNKIHQDLKELYKNKEQLSTILGVEFSHKEETELYTKILQVGQWYVAPFCFEKFDSYAIKLTPNKKLADSPVCLRSGWDHYSFSNSLITFLSFRQLKMLNTPNFAQYILDDWQILEELSIPFREYTNGLDTLEFLNEYLHNKDKQKYLSNPAEFYTNVYLDFWNHYYPARQQKEYVQLMHSMIKDESYFPDFKVEDYGIWNTRAYNAIGQRAYTLINIKTEEKENQLWQSFIQPHGFDAVEFDFGFIPYTTSSSFQLDPIISKFNPELGYFSKWRSHPLYEAGQILNKNKSAYNGHAHIKAAKVIDEELKDPVTAWNALVSAGYWSGVNFGRPNIEAWNAAIDLSGKHGWTEIYEVLTDQLEFYNYYKDKI
;
A
#
# COMPACT_ATOMS: atom_id res chain seq x y z
N MET A 1 8.84 -20.23 -15.88
CA MET A 1 8.86 -18.76 -15.95
C MET A 1 8.88 -18.24 -14.52
N ARG A 2 9.75 -17.28 -14.18
CA ARG A 2 9.83 -16.73 -12.81
C ARG A 2 8.70 -15.73 -12.56
N LEU A 3 8.17 -15.64 -11.33
CA LEU A 3 7.17 -14.61 -10.97
C LEU A 3 7.79 -13.20 -10.94
N ASN A 4 8.87 -13.11 -10.18
CA ASN A 4 9.80 -11.98 -10.08
C ASN A 4 11.04 -12.53 -9.36
N LYS A 5 12.15 -11.79 -9.43
CA LYS A 5 13.42 -12.20 -8.83
C LYS A 5 13.33 -12.39 -7.31
N ILE A 6 12.74 -11.44 -6.58
CA ILE A 6 12.69 -11.45 -5.11
C ILE A 6 11.95 -12.69 -4.60
N HIS A 7 10.78 -13.00 -5.16
CA HIS A 7 10.03 -14.19 -4.80
C HIS A 7 10.85 -15.47 -5.03
N GLN A 8 11.53 -15.60 -6.17
CA GLN A 8 12.34 -16.79 -6.47
C GLN A 8 13.54 -16.92 -5.53
N ASP A 9 14.24 -15.82 -5.27
CA ASP A 9 15.38 -15.81 -4.36
C ASP A 9 14.94 -16.24 -2.94
N LEU A 10 13.87 -15.63 -2.41
CA LEU A 10 13.31 -15.99 -1.10
C LEU A 10 12.80 -17.43 -1.04
N LYS A 11 12.15 -17.90 -2.11
CA LYS A 11 11.67 -19.29 -2.21
C LYS A 11 12.82 -20.30 -2.12
N GLU A 12 13.93 -20.04 -2.80
CA GLU A 12 15.09 -20.94 -2.75
C GLU A 12 15.83 -20.84 -1.40
N LEU A 13 15.96 -19.63 -0.82
CA LEU A 13 16.57 -19.43 0.51
C LEU A 13 15.85 -20.23 1.62
N TYR A 14 14.53 -20.38 1.49
CA TYR A 14 13.68 -21.04 2.48
C TYR A 14 13.23 -22.46 2.09
N LYS A 15 13.80 -23.02 1.02
CA LYS A 15 13.48 -24.37 0.57
C LYS A 15 13.84 -25.40 1.64
N ASN A 16 12.90 -26.30 1.92
CA ASN A 16 13.02 -27.35 2.94
C ASN A 16 13.22 -26.83 4.38
N LYS A 17 12.96 -25.55 4.65
CA LYS A 17 12.94 -25.03 6.03
C LYS A 17 11.59 -25.36 6.65
N GLU A 18 11.61 -26.30 7.60
CA GLU A 18 10.43 -26.65 8.40
C GLU A 18 10.06 -25.49 9.35
N GLN A 19 8.81 -25.48 9.85
CA GLN A 19 8.31 -24.54 10.86
C GLN A 19 8.30 -23.05 10.47
N LEU A 20 8.63 -22.70 9.22
CA LEU A 20 8.66 -21.32 8.74
C LEU A 20 7.34 -20.57 8.98
N SER A 21 6.21 -21.19 8.64
CA SER A 21 4.89 -20.58 8.80
C SER A 21 4.48 -20.43 10.26
N THR A 22 4.94 -21.32 11.15
CA THR A 22 4.65 -21.26 12.59
C THR A 22 5.50 -20.22 13.31
N ILE A 23 6.79 -20.13 12.97
CA ILE A 23 7.75 -19.24 13.65
C ILE A 23 7.78 -17.85 13.01
N LEU A 24 7.94 -17.77 11.69
CA LEU A 24 8.02 -16.49 10.98
C LEU A 24 6.65 -15.98 10.51
N GLY A 25 5.62 -16.82 10.47
CA GLY A 25 4.31 -16.44 9.95
C GLY A 25 4.27 -16.31 8.43
N VAL A 26 5.23 -16.85 7.69
CA VAL A 26 5.36 -16.62 6.24
C VAL A 26 5.45 -17.91 5.45
N GLU A 27 4.97 -17.87 4.21
CA GLU A 27 5.12 -18.94 3.22
C GLU A 27 5.62 -18.35 1.90
N PHE A 28 6.86 -18.68 1.54
CA PHE A 28 7.49 -18.29 0.27
C PHE A 28 7.32 -19.32 -0.84
N SER A 29 6.76 -20.48 -0.54
CA SER A 29 6.46 -21.53 -1.52
C SER A 29 5.02 -21.98 -1.34
N HIS A 30 4.16 -21.66 -2.30
CA HIS A 30 2.75 -22.03 -2.26
C HIS A 30 2.40 -22.85 -3.52
N LYS A 31 1.63 -23.93 -3.34
CA LYS A 31 1.27 -24.84 -4.45
C LYS A 31 0.56 -24.12 -5.60
N GLU A 32 -0.21 -23.10 -5.27
CA GLU A 32 -1.03 -22.32 -6.21
C GLU A 32 -0.44 -20.93 -6.51
N GLU A 33 0.83 -20.66 -6.17
CA GLU A 33 1.45 -19.33 -6.33
C GLU A 33 1.33 -18.77 -7.77
N THR A 34 1.44 -19.64 -8.78
CA THR A 34 1.31 -19.27 -10.19
C THR A 34 -0.11 -18.83 -10.54
N GLU A 35 -1.12 -19.53 -10.01
CA GLU A 35 -2.53 -19.18 -10.19
C GLU A 35 -2.89 -17.90 -9.43
N LEU A 36 -2.50 -17.82 -8.15
CA LEU A 36 -2.71 -16.62 -7.32
C LEU A 36 -2.09 -15.39 -7.96
N TYR A 37 -0.86 -15.50 -8.45
CA TYR A 37 -0.18 -14.37 -9.06
C TYR A 37 -0.79 -13.97 -10.41
N THR A 38 -1.15 -14.95 -11.24
CA THR A 38 -1.86 -14.67 -12.50
C THR A 38 -3.17 -13.94 -12.22
N LYS A 39 -3.93 -14.34 -11.19
CA LYS A 39 -5.16 -13.65 -10.78
C LYS A 39 -4.89 -12.22 -10.33
N ILE A 40 -3.85 -11.98 -9.52
CA ILE A 40 -3.43 -10.62 -9.10
C ILE A 40 -3.14 -9.73 -10.33
N LEU A 41 -2.35 -10.22 -11.27
CA LEU A 41 -2.02 -9.47 -12.49
C LEU A 41 -3.24 -9.29 -13.39
N GLN A 42 -4.09 -10.30 -13.50
CA GLN A 42 -5.33 -10.26 -14.27
C GLN A 42 -6.30 -9.20 -13.73
N VAL A 43 -6.31 -8.95 -12.42
CA VAL A 43 -7.11 -7.87 -11.85
C VAL A 43 -6.43 -6.49 -11.89
N GLY A 44 -5.38 -6.32 -12.70
CA GLY A 44 -4.73 -5.03 -12.91
C GLY A 44 -3.84 -4.55 -11.77
N GLN A 45 -3.50 -5.42 -10.81
CA GLN A 45 -2.60 -5.13 -9.69
C GLN A 45 -1.13 -5.35 -10.06
N TRP A 46 -0.71 -4.96 -11.26
CA TRP A 46 0.67 -5.06 -11.73
C TRP A 46 1.64 -4.11 -11.02
N TYR A 47 1.11 -3.11 -10.30
CA TYR A 47 1.88 -2.07 -9.61
C TYR A 47 2.42 -2.51 -8.23
N VAL A 48 2.33 -3.79 -7.90
CA VAL A 48 2.94 -4.41 -6.72
C VAL A 48 3.75 -5.64 -7.14
N ALA A 49 4.75 -6.02 -6.35
CA ALA A 49 5.53 -7.24 -6.54
C ALA A 49 5.28 -8.24 -5.39
N PRO A 50 4.34 -9.18 -5.54
CA PRO A 50 4.09 -10.24 -4.56
C PRO A 50 5.34 -11.11 -4.36
N PHE A 51 5.66 -11.40 -3.10
CA PHE A 51 6.81 -12.23 -2.76
C PHE A 51 6.50 -13.31 -1.71
N CYS A 52 5.44 -13.14 -0.93
CA CYS A 52 4.96 -14.11 0.06
C CYS A 52 3.45 -14.32 -0.13
N PHE A 53 3.01 -15.56 -0.14
CA PHE A 53 1.62 -15.94 -0.41
C PHE A 53 1.02 -16.62 0.83
N GLU A 54 -0.16 -16.18 1.24
CA GLU A 54 -1.01 -16.87 2.22
C GLU A 54 -2.23 -17.45 1.47
N LYS A 55 -3.03 -18.28 2.14
CA LYS A 55 -4.16 -19.01 1.52
C LYS A 55 -5.12 -18.11 0.71
N PHE A 56 -5.33 -16.86 1.12
CA PHE A 56 -6.23 -15.91 0.45
C PHE A 56 -5.61 -14.54 0.17
N ASP A 57 -4.44 -14.26 0.74
CA ASP A 57 -3.79 -12.95 0.72
C ASP A 57 -2.33 -13.07 0.25
N SER A 58 -1.69 -11.94 0.01
CA SER A 58 -0.27 -11.90 -0.36
C SER A 58 0.39 -10.66 0.20
N TYR A 59 1.64 -10.79 0.64
CA TYR A 59 2.50 -9.64 0.87
C TYR A 59 3.24 -9.31 -0.42
N ALA A 60 3.24 -8.02 -0.73
CA ALA A 60 3.82 -7.51 -1.96
C ALA A 60 4.59 -6.22 -1.68
N ILE A 61 5.69 -6.02 -2.40
CA ILE A 61 6.41 -4.75 -2.38
C ILE A 61 5.62 -3.75 -3.22
N LYS A 62 5.32 -2.57 -2.67
CA LYS A 62 4.74 -1.47 -3.43
C LYS A 62 5.80 -0.89 -4.35
N LEU A 63 5.61 -0.98 -5.66
CA LEU A 63 6.52 -0.38 -6.64
C LEU A 63 6.47 1.14 -6.49
N THR A 64 7.51 1.70 -5.86
CA THR A 64 7.54 3.09 -5.42
C THR A 64 8.60 3.86 -6.20
N PRO A 65 8.21 4.85 -7.03
CA PRO A 65 9.16 5.69 -7.75
C PRO A 65 10.29 6.23 -6.86
N ASN A 66 11.49 6.31 -7.41
CA ASN A 66 12.70 6.81 -6.73
C ASN A 66 13.15 6.00 -5.49
N LYS A 67 12.62 4.78 -5.28
CA LYS A 67 13.08 3.86 -4.23
C LYS A 67 13.58 2.56 -4.83
N LYS A 68 14.56 1.94 -4.16
CA LYS A 68 14.89 0.53 -4.37
C LYS A 68 13.77 -0.34 -3.80
N LEU A 69 13.63 -1.56 -4.31
CA LEU A 69 12.65 -2.53 -3.84
C LEU A 69 12.87 -2.91 -2.37
N ALA A 70 14.14 -3.00 -1.92
CA ALA A 70 14.46 -3.27 -0.52
C ALA A 70 13.94 -2.17 0.43
N ASP A 71 14.02 -0.91 0.01
CA ASP A 71 13.58 0.28 0.77
C ASP A 71 12.10 0.62 0.54
N SER A 72 11.41 -0.13 -0.33
CA SER A 72 10.03 0.12 -0.69
C SER A 72 9.06 -0.51 0.30
N PRO A 73 7.94 0.16 0.64
CA PRO A 73 6.96 -0.38 1.57
C PRO A 73 6.45 -1.76 1.15
N VAL A 74 6.25 -2.63 2.13
CA VAL A 74 5.47 -3.85 1.90
C VAL A 74 4.02 -3.53 2.21
N CYS A 75 3.15 -4.01 1.34
CA CYS A 75 1.72 -3.96 1.52
C CYS A 75 1.12 -5.37 1.60
N LEU A 76 0.03 -5.49 2.35
CA LEU A 76 -0.79 -6.69 2.41
C LEU A 76 -2.02 -6.48 1.52
N ARG A 77 -2.24 -7.41 0.60
CA ARG A 77 -3.42 -7.43 -0.27
C ARG A 77 -4.65 -7.84 0.54
N SER A 78 -5.77 -7.17 0.28
CA SER A 78 -7.11 -7.49 0.78
C SER A 78 -8.12 -7.30 -0.36
N GLY A 79 -8.45 -8.38 -1.06
CA GLY A 79 -9.32 -8.32 -2.23
C GLY A 79 -8.71 -7.50 -3.39
N TRP A 80 -9.32 -6.36 -3.71
CA TRP A 80 -8.90 -5.47 -4.80
C TRP A 80 -7.94 -4.37 -4.35
N ASP A 81 -7.69 -4.28 -3.05
CA ASP A 81 -6.98 -3.17 -2.43
C ASP A 81 -5.79 -3.67 -1.60
N HIS A 82 -4.94 -2.73 -1.21
CA HIS A 82 -3.72 -2.98 -0.45
C HIS A 82 -3.65 -2.01 0.72
N TYR A 83 -3.11 -2.45 1.85
CA TYR A 83 -2.66 -1.54 2.90
C TYR A 83 -1.18 -1.65 3.17
N SER A 84 -0.61 -0.51 3.55
CA SER A 84 0.75 -0.42 4.05
C SER A 84 0.92 -1.31 5.29
N PHE A 85 1.82 -2.29 5.19
CA PHE A 85 2.08 -3.30 6.22
C PHE A 85 3.40 -3.02 6.96
N SER A 86 4.46 -2.66 6.22
CA SER A 86 5.74 -2.21 6.76
C SER A 86 6.32 -1.06 5.92
N ASN A 87 7.23 -0.28 6.50
CA ASN A 87 7.88 0.83 5.78
C ASN A 87 8.85 0.38 4.68
N SER A 88 9.34 -0.86 4.74
CA SER A 88 10.33 -1.39 3.79
C SER A 88 10.26 -2.93 3.74
N LEU A 89 10.87 -3.55 2.72
CA LEU A 89 11.09 -4.99 2.70
C LEU A 89 12.03 -5.44 3.83
N ILE A 90 13.02 -4.61 4.17
CA ILE A 90 13.99 -4.84 5.25
C ILE A 90 13.27 -5.14 6.58
N THR A 91 12.26 -4.33 6.91
CA THR A 91 11.53 -4.42 8.18
C THR A 91 10.34 -5.38 8.14
N PHE A 92 10.11 -6.05 7.00
CA PHE A 92 8.95 -6.94 6.80
C PHE A 92 8.81 -8.00 7.89
N LEU A 93 9.89 -8.71 8.23
CA LEU A 93 9.83 -9.75 9.25
C LEU A 93 9.45 -9.19 10.62
N SER A 94 9.99 -8.05 11.02
CA SER A 94 9.66 -7.40 12.30
C SER A 94 8.18 -7.03 12.37
N PHE A 95 7.61 -6.49 11.29
CA PHE A 95 6.18 -6.22 11.20
C PHE A 95 5.33 -7.49 11.11
N ARG A 96 5.87 -8.58 10.55
CA ARG A 96 5.21 -9.88 10.58
C ARG A 96 5.11 -10.45 11.99
N GLN A 97 6.17 -10.34 12.77
CA GLN A 97 6.19 -10.71 14.18
C GLN A 97 5.23 -9.83 14.99
N LEU A 98 5.23 -8.51 14.76
CA LEU A 98 4.25 -7.60 15.34
C LEU A 98 2.81 -8.07 15.11
N LYS A 99 2.45 -8.43 13.86
CA LYS A 99 1.09 -8.93 13.53
C LYS A 99 0.71 -10.15 14.38
N MET A 100 1.67 -11.01 14.71
CA MET A 100 1.42 -12.21 15.51
C MET A 100 1.31 -11.90 17.01
N LEU A 101 1.96 -10.84 17.51
CA LEU A 101 1.83 -10.33 18.89
C LEU A 101 0.43 -9.80 19.23
N ASN A 102 -0.47 -9.67 18.25
CA ASN A 102 -1.88 -9.40 18.51
C ASN A 102 -2.60 -10.57 19.22
N THR A 103 -1.92 -11.71 19.44
CA THR A 103 -2.46 -12.88 20.14
C THR A 103 -1.83 -13.01 21.54
N PRO A 104 -2.63 -13.12 22.64
CA PRO A 104 -2.13 -13.05 24.03
C PRO A 104 -1.02 -14.05 24.40
N ASN A 105 -0.97 -15.22 23.76
CA ASN A 105 0.03 -16.26 24.07
C ASN A 105 1.26 -16.20 23.17
N PHE A 106 1.23 -15.38 22.11
CA PHE A 106 2.26 -15.44 21.08
C PHE A 106 3.59 -14.82 21.56
N ALA A 107 3.55 -13.85 22.46
CA ALA A 107 4.76 -13.28 23.05
C ALA A 107 5.60 -14.35 23.78
N GLN A 108 4.97 -15.22 24.57
CA GLN A 108 5.67 -16.32 25.24
C GLN A 108 6.16 -17.37 24.25
N TYR A 109 5.34 -17.70 23.25
CA TYR A 109 5.72 -18.64 22.19
C TYR A 109 6.99 -18.21 21.44
N ILE A 110 7.11 -16.94 21.04
CA ILE A 110 8.33 -16.43 20.39
C ILE A 110 9.53 -16.51 21.35
N LEU A 111 9.34 -16.19 22.64
CA LEU A 111 10.43 -16.23 23.62
C LEU A 111 10.96 -17.65 23.82
N ASP A 112 10.07 -18.64 23.87
CA ASP A 112 10.42 -20.05 24.02
C ASP A 112 11.20 -20.56 22.79
N ASP A 113 10.83 -20.08 21.59
CA ASP A 113 11.44 -20.47 20.31
C ASP A 113 12.42 -19.40 19.74
N TRP A 114 12.96 -18.51 20.58
CA TRP A 114 13.74 -17.34 20.12
C TRP A 114 14.93 -17.72 19.23
N GLN A 115 15.68 -18.75 19.61
CA GLN A 115 16.83 -19.23 18.83
C GLN A 115 16.40 -19.71 17.43
N ILE A 116 15.25 -20.39 17.33
CA ILE A 116 14.72 -20.87 16.05
C ILE A 116 14.29 -19.67 15.20
N LEU A 117 13.65 -18.67 15.80
CA LEU A 117 13.30 -17.42 15.11
C LEU A 117 14.55 -16.71 14.57
N GLU A 118 15.61 -16.58 15.38
CA GLU A 118 16.88 -16.00 14.94
C GLU A 118 17.45 -16.76 13.76
N GLU A 119 17.60 -18.08 13.89
CA GLU A 119 18.15 -18.96 12.84
C GLU A 119 17.35 -18.88 11.54
N LEU A 120 16.01 -18.90 11.62
CA LEU A 120 15.13 -18.80 10.45
C LEU A 120 15.13 -17.40 9.85
N SER A 121 15.38 -16.34 10.64
CA SER A 121 15.38 -14.97 10.13
C SER A 121 16.67 -14.57 9.40
N ILE A 122 17.80 -15.20 9.71
CA ILE A 122 19.13 -14.82 9.19
C ILE A 122 19.14 -14.73 7.66
N PRO A 123 18.68 -15.75 6.89
CA PRO A 123 18.74 -15.70 5.43
C PRO A 123 18.02 -14.49 4.82
N PHE A 124 16.85 -14.13 5.34
CA PHE A 124 16.11 -12.95 4.89
C PHE A 124 16.82 -11.64 5.27
N ARG A 125 17.36 -11.56 6.49
CA ARG A 125 18.08 -10.37 6.96
C ARG A 125 19.39 -10.16 6.19
N GLU A 126 20.11 -11.22 5.86
CA GLU A 126 21.26 -11.16 4.96
C GLU A 126 20.87 -10.73 3.55
N TYR A 127 19.78 -11.30 3.01
CA TYR A 127 19.26 -10.96 1.68
C TYR A 127 18.86 -9.48 1.55
N THR A 128 18.22 -8.93 2.59
CA THR A 128 17.74 -7.55 2.63
C THR A 128 18.76 -6.56 3.20
N ASN A 129 19.90 -7.04 3.72
CA ASN A 129 20.88 -6.24 4.47
C ASN A 129 20.28 -5.56 5.73
N GLY A 130 19.37 -6.26 6.42
CA GLY A 130 18.64 -5.81 7.62
C GLY A 130 19.03 -6.57 8.88
N LEU A 131 20.33 -6.70 9.17
CA LEU A 131 20.84 -7.58 10.23
C LEU A 131 20.40 -7.19 11.65
N ASP A 132 20.02 -5.95 11.89
CA ASP A 132 19.60 -5.43 13.20
C ASP A 132 18.07 -5.46 13.42
N THR A 133 17.29 -5.86 12.41
CA THR A 133 15.83 -5.73 12.42
C THR A 133 15.09 -6.54 13.48
N LEU A 134 15.74 -7.47 14.19
CA LEU A 134 15.13 -8.23 15.30
C LEU A 134 15.57 -7.77 16.69
N GLU A 135 16.62 -6.94 16.80
CA GLU A 135 17.13 -6.47 18.09
C GLU A 135 16.04 -5.75 18.87
N PHE A 136 15.30 -4.87 18.21
CA PHE A 136 14.18 -4.17 18.84
C PHE A 136 13.05 -5.10 19.26
N LEU A 137 12.73 -6.15 18.49
CA LEU A 137 11.74 -7.14 18.91
C LEU A 137 12.20 -7.84 20.21
N ASN A 138 13.46 -8.23 20.28
CA ASN A 138 14.04 -8.88 21.46
C ASN A 138 13.93 -7.97 22.69
N GLU A 139 14.39 -6.73 22.57
CA GLU A 139 14.32 -5.74 23.63
C GLU A 139 12.87 -5.49 24.07
N TYR A 140 11.96 -5.39 23.11
CA TYR A 140 10.54 -5.13 23.37
C TYR A 140 9.87 -6.26 24.15
N LEU A 141 10.16 -7.53 23.81
CA LEU A 141 9.61 -8.70 24.50
C LEU A 141 10.13 -8.83 25.94
N HIS A 142 11.38 -8.42 26.20
CA HIS A 142 11.99 -8.48 27.52
C HIS A 142 11.73 -7.23 28.39
N ASN A 143 11.09 -6.20 27.83
CA ASN A 143 10.82 -4.96 28.55
C ASN A 143 9.63 -5.10 29.50
N LYS A 144 9.90 -5.02 30.82
CA LYS A 144 8.88 -5.11 31.89
C LYS A 144 7.75 -4.09 31.75
N ASP A 145 8.03 -2.88 31.27
CA ASP A 145 7.01 -1.84 31.08
C ASP A 145 6.08 -2.16 29.89
N LYS A 146 6.57 -2.94 28.91
CA LYS A 146 5.82 -3.36 27.73
C LYS A 146 5.04 -4.66 27.94
N GLN A 147 5.40 -5.48 28.94
CA GLN A 147 4.70 -6.73 29.26
C GLN A 147 3.20 -6.54 29.47
N LYS A 148 2.77 -5.44 30.08
CA LYS A 148 1.34 -5.11 30.26
C LYS A 148 0.58 -4.99 28.93
N TYR A 149 1.23 -4.47 27.89
CA TYR A 149 0.63 -4.35 26.55
C TYR A 149 0.51 -5.71 25.88
N LEU A 150 1.52 -6.57 26.07
CA LEU A 150 1.56 -7.92 25.49
C LEU A 150 0.61 -8.89 26.20
N SER A 151 0.28 -8.66 27.47
CA SER A 151 -0.71 -9.48 28.21
C SER A 151 -2.16 -9.18 27.83
N ASN A 152 -2.45 -8.00 27.28
CA ASN A 152 -3.77 -7.66 26.76
C ASN A 152 -3.68 -6.98 25.38
N PRO A 153 -3.28 -7.70 24.32
CA PRO A 153 -3.10 -7.10 23.00
C PRO A 153 -4.36 -6.42 22.47
N ALA A 154 -5.55 -6.99 22.71
CA ALA A 154 -6.81 -6.41 22.23
C ALA A 154 -7.04 -4.95 22.66
N GLU A 155 -6.57 -4.56 23.85
CA GLU A 155 -6.68 -3.20 24.37
C GLU A 155 -5.53 -2.30 23.91
N PHE A 156 -4.31 -2.84 23.82
CA PHE A 156 -3.09 -2.04 23.67
C PHE A 156 -2.39 -2.18 22.32
N TYR A 157 -2.91 -2.97 21.37
CA TYR A 157 -2.22 -3.28 20.12
C TYR A 157 -1.89 -2.02 19.30
N THR A 158 -2.73 -0.99 19.32
CA THR A 158 -2.42 0.31 18.71
C THR A 158 -1.13 0.93 19.26
N ASN A 159 -0.88 0.83 20.58
CA ASN A 159 0.33 1.37 21.19
C ASN A 159 1.56 0.55 20.75
N VAL A 160 1.45 -0.78 20.76
CA VAL A 160 2.51 -1.69 20.28
C VAL A 160 2.83 -1.40 18.81
N TYR A 161 1.80 -1.24 17.99
CA TYR A 161 1.91 -0.91 16.57
C TYR A 161 2.66 0.42 16.37
N LEU A 162 2.27 1.48 17.09
CA LEU A 162 2.93 2.78 17.00
C LEU A 162 4.39 2.75 17.48
N ASP A 163 4.70 1.99 18.53
CA ASP A 163 6.08 1.81 18.98
C ASP A 163 6.97 1.21 17.87
N PHE A 164 6.48 0.18 17.18
CA PHE A 164 7.20 -0.43 16.05
C PHE A 164 7.38 0.55 14.88
N TRP A 165 6.32 1.25 14.48
CA TRP A 165 6.44 2.24 13.41
C TRP A 165 7.38 3.40 13.75
N ASN A 166 7.33 3.89 15.00
CA ASN A 166 8.21 4.96 15.44
C ASN A 166 9.67 4.51 15.53
N HIS A 167 9.92 3.23 15.83
CA HIS A 167 11.26 2.66 15.84
C HIS A 167 11.81 2.44 14.42
N TYR A 168 11.07 1.73 13.56
CA TYR A 168 11.55 1.35 12.22
C TYR A 168 11.40 2.45 11.16
N TYR A 169 10.57 3.45 11.41
CA TYR A 169 10.40 4.61 10.54
C TYR A 169 10.40 5.93 11.34
N PRO A 170 11.55 6.32 11.94
CA PRO A 170 11.67 7.50 12.81
C PRO A 170 11.72 8.82 12.02
N ALA A 171 11.04 8.87 10.88
CA ALA A 171 11.04 10.02 9.98
C ALA A 171 10.11 11.13 10.49
N ARG A 172 10.38 12.38 10.06
CA ARG A 172 9.47 13.53 10.34
C ARG A 172 8.04 13.20 9.90
N GLN A 173 7.91 12.58 8.74
CA GLN A 173 6.65 12.19 8.12
C GLN A 173 5.81 11.24 8.99
N GLN A 174 6.44 10.32 9.73
CA GLN A 174 5.74 9.43 10.67
C GLN A 174 5.08 10.23 11.79
N LYS A 175 5.82 11.18 12.39
CA LYS A 175 5.32 12.00 13.49
C LYS A 175 4.16 12.88 13.04
N GLU A 176 4.25 13.44 11.85
CA GLU A 176 3.21 14.29 11.26
C GLU A 176 1.95 13.49 10.93
N TYR A 177 2.09 12.31 10.34
CA TYR A 177 0.97 11.39 10.13
C TYR A 177 0.30 11.00 11.45
N VAL A 178 1.09 10.63 12.46
CA VAL A 178 0.55 10.24 13.77
C VAL A 178 -0.19 11.39 14.44
N GLN A 179 0.35 12.61 14.37
CA GLN A 179 -0.30 13.82 14.88
C GLN A 179 -1.62 14.12 14.17
N LEU A 180 -1.64 14.02 12.82
CA LEU A 180 -2.85 14.21 12.02
C LEU A 180 -3.95 13.25 12.46
N MET A 181 -3.63 11.95 12.51
CA MET A 181 -4.61 10.92 12.88
C MET A 181 -5.10 11.09 14.32
N HIS A 182 -4.21 11.39 15.27
CA HIS A 182 -4.61 11.69 16.65
C HIS A 182 -5.59 12.86 16.74
N SER A 183 -5.34 13.96 16.02
CA SER A 183 -6.25 15.10 16.00
C SER A 183 -7.63 14.70 15.44
N MET A 184 -7.66 13.92 14.36
CA MET A 184 -8.91 13.43 13.76
C MET A 184 -9.68 12.44 14.64
N ILE A 185 -8.99 11.56 15.37
CA ILE A 185 -9.61 10.60 16.30
C ILE A 185 -10.21 11.34 17.50
N LYS A 186 -9.45 12.30 18.05
CA LYS A 186 -9.82 13.00 19.27
C LYS A 186 -11.00 13.95 19.08
N ASP A 187 -11.11 14.55 17.90
CA ASP A 187 -12.11 15.55 17.60
C ASP A 187 -12.72 15.30 16.22
N GLU A 188 -13.99 14.88 16.21
CA GLU A 188 -14.71 14.61 14.97
C GLU A 188 -14.98 15.89 14.15
N SER A 189 -14.84 17.07 14.73
CA SER A 189 -14.94 18.35 14.04
C SER A 189 -13.61 18.86 13.49
N TYR A 190 -12.49 18.20 13.84
CA TYR A 190 -11.17 18.62 13.39
C TYR A 190 -11.05 18.52 11.87
N PHE A 191 -10.76 19.66 11.25
CA PHE A 191 -10.45 19.77 9.84
C PHE A 191 -9.09 20.44 9.66
N PRO A 192 -8.09 19.74 9.10
CA PRO A 192 -6.77 20.33 8.93
C PRO A 192 -6.81 21.44 7.88
N ASP A 193 -6.10 22.54 8.16
CA ASP A 193 -5.84 23.58 7.17
C ASP A 193 -5.18 22.98 5.93
N PHE A 194 -5.58 23.44 4.75
CA PHE A 194 -5.04 22.89 3.52
C PHE A 194 -3.58 23.34 3.31
N LYS A 195 -2.67 22.38 3.45
CA LYS A 195 -1.30 22.48 2.95
C LYS A 195 -0.92 21.14 2.33
N VAL A 196 -0.28 21.19 1.17
CA VAL A 196 0.34 19.99 0.60
C VAL A 196 1.54 19.65 1.49
N GLU A 197 1.46 18.51 2.17
CA GLU A 197 2.43 18.01 3.12
C GLU A 197 2.87 16.62 2.65
N ASP A 198 4.18 16.36 2.71
CA ASP A 198 4.71 15.04 2.44
C ASP A 198 4.64 14.20 3.72
N TYR A 199 3.70 13.26 3.79
CA TYR A 199 3.59 12.21 4.80
C TYR A 199 4.38 10.95 4.42
N GLY A 200 5.23 11.01 3.38
CA GLY A 200 6.11 9.93 2.96
C GLY A 200 5.32 8.70 2.53
N ILE A 201 5.60 7.55 3.14
CA ILE A 201 4.86 6.30 2.87
C ILE A 201 3.36 6.41 3.18
N TRP A 202 2.98 7.35 4.04
CA TRP A 202 1.59 7.54 4.47
C TRP A 202 0.80 8.50 3.59
N ASN A 203 1.38 9.07 2.53
CA ASN A 203 0.72 10.06 1.67
C ASN A 203 -0.69 9.63 1.27
N THR A 204 -0.82 8.42 0.72
CA THR A 204 -2.13 7.90 0.30
C THR A 204 -3.12 7.81 1.45
N ARG A 205 -2.72 7.20 2.58
CA ARG A 205 -3.57 7.05 3.75
C ARG A 205 -3.99 8.38 4.36
N ALA A 206 -3.04 9.29 4.55
CA ALA A 206 -3.25 10.61 5.12
C ALA A 206 -4.21 11.44 4.26
N TYR A 207 -3.99 11.48 2.94
CA TYR A 207 -4.86 12.22 2.04
C TYR A 207 -6.24 11.59 1.89
N ASN A 208 -6.36 10.26 1.92
CA ASN A 208 -7.66 9.59 1.97
C ASN A 208 -8.41 9.92 3.25
N ALA A 209 -7.74 9.93 4.41
CA ALA A 209 -8.33 10.35 5.67
C ALA A 209 -8.79 11.83 5.64
N ILE A 210 -7.95 12.72 5.11
CA ILE A 210 -8.28 14.15 4.94
C ILE A 210 -9.48 14.33 4.00
N GLY A 211 -9.50 13.64 2.86
CA GLY A 211 -10.62 13.67 1.90
C GLY A 211 -11.91 13.16 2.52
N GLN A 212 -11.84 12.07 3.28
CA GLN A 212 -12.99 11.53 3.99
C GLN A 212 -13.51 12.48 5.07
N ARG A 213 -12.62 13.11 5.85
CA ARG A 213 -13.00 14.15 6.81
C ARG A 213 -13.67 15.34 6.12
N ALA A 214 -13.15 15.77 4.96
CA ALA A 214 -13.74 16.85 4.18
C ALA A 214 -15.18 16.51 3.73
N TYR A 215 -15.43 15.25 3.39
CA TYR A 215 -16.75 14.77 3.01
C TYR A 215 -17.73 14.75 4.20
N THR A 216 -17.32 14.26 5.37
CA THR A 216 -18.20 14.10 6.52
C THR A 216 -18.60 15.42 7.19
N LEU A 217 -17.76 16.46 7.12
CA LEU A 217 -18.00 17.75 7.76
C LEU A 217 -18.96 18.66 6.98
N ILE A 218 -20.27 18.43 7.07
CA ILE A 218 -21.29 19.15 6.29
C ILE A 218 -21.33 20.69 6.46
N ASN A 219 -20.84 21.23 7.59
CA ASN A 219 -20.96 22.65 7.94
C ASN A 219 -19.87 23.56 7.36
N ILE A 220 -18.83 22.99 6.75
CA ILE A 220 -17.72 23.74 6.14
C ILE A 220 -18.06 24.07 4.68
N LYS A 221 -17.73 25.28 4.22
CA LYS A 221 -18.10 25.73 2.86
C LYS A 221 -17.43 24.88 1.79
N THR A 222 -18.08 24.78 0.63
CA THR A 222 -17.60 24.00 -0.52
C THR A 222 -16.16 24.35 -0.92
N GLU A 223 -15.87 25.64 -1.08
CA GLU A 223 -14.55 26.15 -1.51
C GLU A 223 -13.40 25.80 -0.55
N GLU A 224 -13.72 25.56 0.72
CA GLU A 224 -12.76 25.26 1.80
C GLU A 224 -12.35 23.77 1.80
N LYS A 225 -13.04 22.93 1.02
CA LYS A 225 -12.83 21.46 0.97
C LYS A 225 -12.26 20.95 -0.34
N GLU A 226 -12.38 21.72 -1.42
CA GLU A 226 -12.05 21.25 -2.77
C GLU A 226 -10.61 20.74 -2.86
N ASN A 227 -9.69 21.42 -2.19
CA ASN A 227 -8.27 21.05 -2.22
C ASN A 227 -8.01 19.71 -1.51
N GLN A 228 -8.65 19.48 -0.36
CA GLN A 228 -8.56 18.24 0.41
C GLN A 228 -9.15 17.06 -0.37
N LEU A 229 -10.34 17.25 -0.94
CA LEU A 229 -11.00 16.23 -1.78
C LEU A 229 -10.16 15.94 -3.03
N TRP A 230 -9.57 16.97 -3.64
CA TRP A 230 -8.72 16.82 -4.82
C TRP A 230 -7.43 16.07 -4.50
N GLN A 231 -6.77 16.40 -3.40
CA GLN A 231 -5.55 15.70 -2.97
C GLN A 231 -5.80 14.22 -2.67
N SER A 232 -6.97 13.86 -2.15
CA SER A 232 -7.38 12.45 -2.03
C SER A 232 -7.59 11.79 -3.40
N PHE A 233 -8.28 12.46 -4.32
CA PHE A 233 -8.57 11.92 -5.65
C PHE A 233 -7.31 11.61 -6.48
N ILE A 234 -6.25 12.41 -6.36
CA ILE A 234 -5.02 12.20 -7.15
C ILE A 234 -4.07 11.15 -6.55
N GLN A 235 -4.41 10.57 -5.40
CA GLN A 235 -3.65 9.45 -4.84
C GLN A 235 -3.80 8.19 -5.71
N PRO A 236 -2.82 7.27 -5.69
CA PRO A 236 -2.96 5.99 -6.39
C PRO A 236 -4.11 5.18 -5.79
N HIS A 237 -5.13 4.88 -6.61
CA HIS A 237 -6.26 4.09 -6.17
C HIS A 237 -5.87 2.62 -5.94
N GLY A 238 -6.54 1.95 -5.01
CA GLY A 238 -6.21 0.58 -4.62
C GLY A 238 -5.26 0.48 -3.42
N PHE A 239 -4.90 1.61 -2.81
CA PHE A 239 -4.00 1.67 -1.66
C PHE A 239 -4.63 2.46 -0.51
N ASP A 240 -4.49 1.94 0.70
CA ASP A 240 -4.76 2.61 1.98
C ASP A 240 -6.06 3.44 1.97
N ALA A 241 -7.15 2.83 1.49
CA ALA A 241 -8.47 3.44 1.54
C ALA A 241 -8.93 3.64 3.00
N VAL A 242 -9.62 4.75 3.26
CA VAL A 242 -10.14 5.13 4.59
C VAL A 242 -11.60 5.57 4.46
N GLU A 243 -12.55 4.75 4.93
CA GLU A 243 -13.98 5.04 4.78
C GLU A 243 -14.59 5.74 6.01
N PHE A 244 -14.54 5.17 7.22
CA PHE A 244 -15.19 5.80 8.38
C PHE A 244 -14.36 5.78 9.66
N ASP A 245 -13.44 4.83 9.80
CA ASP A 245 -12.60 4.71 10.99
C ASP A 245 -11.21 5.32 10.73
N PHE A 246 -10.90 6.37 11.48
CA PHE A 246 -9.60 7.03 11.48
C PHE A 246 -8.61 6.31 12.41
N GLY A 247 -8.41 5.01 12.24
CA GLY A 247 -7.49 4.22 13.06
C GLY A 247 -6.03 4.32 12.62
N PHE A 248 -5.10 4.01 13.54
CA PHE A 248 -3.68 3.81 13.21
C PHE A 248 -3.43 2.47 12.55
N ILE A 249 -4.11 1.43 13.05
CA ILE A 249 -4.12 0.11 12.44
C ILE A 249 -4.88 0.25 11.12
N PRO A 250 -4.28 -0.12 9.98
CA PRO A 250 -4.94 -0.01 8.70
C PRO A 250 -6.16 -0.92 8.64
N TYR A 251 -7.35 -0.36 8.86
CA TYR A 251 -8.59 -0.95 8.39
C TYR A 251 -8.74 -0.57 6.92
N THR A 252 -8.85 -1.56 6.03
CA THR A 252 -9.08 -1.30 4.61
C THR A 252 -10.49 -1.63 4.23
N THR A 253 -11.15 -0.64 3.68
CA THR A 253 -12.32 -0.82 2.82
C THR A 253 -11.84 -0.83 1.36
N SER A 254 -12.76 -1.05 0.41
CA SER A 254 -12.37 -0.92 -0.99
C SER A 254 -12.25 0.55 -1.39
N SER A 255 -11.18 0.91 -2.11
CA SER A 255 -10.93 2.30 -2.54
C SER A 255 -12.09 2.84 -3.36
N SER A 256 -12.74 1.98 -4.15
CA SER A 256 -13.89 2.37 -4.96
C SER A 256 -15.10 2.85 -4.14
N PHE A 257 -15.27 2.36 -2.90
CA PHE A 257 -16.30 2.84 -1.97
C PHE A 257 -15.88 4.16 -1.32
N GLN A 258 -14.62 4.26 -0.86
CA GLN A 258 -14.09 5.50 -0.28
C GLN A 258 -14.12 6.67 -1.27
N LEU A 259 -13.87 6.40 -2.56
CA LEU A 259 -13.86 7.43 -3.60
C LEU A 259 -15.25 7.84 -4.07
N ASP A 260 -16.31 7.06 -3.83
CA ASP A 260 -17.68 7.41 -4.27
C ASP A 260 -18.14 8.80 -3.79
N PRO A 261 -17.98 9.14 -2.51
CA PRO A 261 -18.18 10.49 -2.01
C PRO A 261 -17.46 11.58 -2.80
N ILE A 262 -16.19 11.36 -3.15
CA ILE A 262 -15.33 12.33 -3.83
C ILE A 262 -15.70 12.43 -5.31
N ILE A 263 -15.92 11.30 -5.97
CA ILE A 263 -16.34 11.18 -7.36
C ILE A 263 -17.66 11.94 -7.58
N SER A 264 -18.61 11.81 -6.65
CA SER A 264 -19.90 12.54 -6.74
C SER A 264 -19.74 14.06 -6.84
N LYS A 265 -18.62 14.61 -6.35
CA LYS A 265 -18.32 16.05 -6.41
C LYS A 265 -17.86 16.52 -7.78
N PHE A 266 -17.52 15.64 -8.70
CA PHE A 266 -17.28 16.03 -10.09
C PHE A 266 -18.56 16.36 -10.87
N ASN A 267 -19.74 16.33 -10.24
CA ASN A 267 -20.97 16.84 -10.85
C ASN A 267 -20.85 18.36 -11.11
N PRO A 268 -20.93 18.82 -12.37
CA PRO A 268 -20.82 20.24 -12.71
C PRO A 268 -21.82 21.14 -11.97
N GLU A 269 -23.00 20.62 -11.62
CA GLU A 269 -24.05 21.36 -10.90
C GLU A 269 -23.67 21.68 -9.45
N LEU A 270 -22.77 20.88 -8.85
CA LEU A 270 -22.33 21.08 -7.47
C LEU A 270 -21.22 22.14 -7.35
N GLY A 271 -20.64 22.57 -8.46
CA GLY A 271 -19.63 23.64 -8.50
C GLY A 271 -18.26 23.29 -7.90
N TYR A 272 -18.03 22.04 -7.48
CA TYR A 272 -16.74 21.60 -6.92
C TYR A 272 -15.63 21.57 -7.97
N PHE A 273 -14.39 21.63 -7.47
CA PHE A 273 -13.15 21.50 -8.23
C PHE A 273 -12.99 22.56 -9.32
N SER A 274 -13.59 23.73 -9.12
CA SER A 274 -13.53 24.85 -10.07
C SER A 274 -12.08 25.23 -10.41
N LYS A 275 -11.19 25.21 -9.41
CA LYS A 275 -9.75 25.50 -9.52
C LYS A 275 -8.95 24.41 -10.25
N TRP A 276 -9.48 23.20 -10.34
CA TRP A 276 -8.77 22.03 -10.86
C TRP A 276 -9.18 21.66 -12.29
N ARG A 277 -10.08 22.42 -12.92
CA ARG A 277 -10.59 22.15 -14.28
C ARG A 277 -9.50 22.06 -15.36
N SER A 278 -8.38 22.75 -15.18
CA SER A 278 -7.24 22.72 -16.09
C SER A 278 -6.27 21.56 -15.80
N HIS A 279 -6.42 20.86 -14.68
CA HIS A 279 -5.54 19.76 -14.33
C HIS A 279 -5.85 18.54 -15.21
N PRO A 280 -4.84 17.82 -15.76
CA PRO A 280 -5.07 16.69 -16.67
C PRO A 280 -5.98 15.59 -16.11
N LEU A 281 -5.93 15.34 -14.79
CA LEU A 281 -6.80 14.37 -14.09
C LEU A 281 -8.27 14.79 -13.94
N TYR A 282 -8.64 16.04 -14.23
CA TYR A 282 -10.02 16.50 -14.03
C TYR A 282 -11.02 15.71 -14.88
N GLU A 283 -10.66 15.42 -16.14
CA GLU A 283 -11.50 14.63 -17.06
C GLU A 283 -11.79 13.23 -16.50
N ALA A 284 -10.81 12.60 -15.84
CA ALA A 284 -11.00 11.28 -15.24
C ALA A 284 -12.10 11.30 -14.17
N GLY A 285 -12.12 12.32 -13.31
CA GLY A 285 -13.16 12.49 -12.30
C GLY A 285 -14.54 12.76 -12.90
N GLN A 286 -14.62 13.53 -14.00
CA GLN A 286 -15.89 13.76 -14.71
C GLN A 286 -16.46 12.48 -15.32
N ILE A 287 -15.61 11.64 -15.94
CA ILE A 287 -16.05 10.37 -16.53
C ILE A 287 -16.49 9.39 -15.44
N LEU A 288 -15.73 9.29 -14.35
CA LEU A 288 -16.07 8.47 -13.19
C LEU A 288 -17.42 8.86 -12.60
N ASN A 289 -17.69 10.16 -12.44
CA ASN A 289 -18.98 10.64 -11.95
C ASN A 289 -20.14 10.31 -12.89
N LYS A 290 -19.92 10.39 -14.21
CA LYS A 290 -20.95 10.08 -15.20
C LYS A 290 -21.28 8.58 -15.26
N ASN A 291 -20.26 7.72 -15.26
CA ASN A 291 -20.44 6.28 -15.32
C ASN A 291 -19.21 5.53 -14.77
N LYS A 292 -19.14 5.40 -13.45
CA LYS A 292 -18.04 4.73 -12.73
C LYS A 292 -17.83 3.30 -13.19
N SER A 293 -18.90 2.51 -13.35
CA SER A 293 -18.82 1.07 -13.65
C SER A 293 -18.35 0.77 -15.08
N ALA A 294 -18.45 1.72 -16.00
CA ALA A 294 -17.93 1.59 -17.36
C ALA A 294 -16.53 2.19 -17.54
N TYR A 295 -15.92 2.74 -16.48
CA TYR A 295 -14.64 3.43 -16.57
C TYR A 295 -13.46 2.47 -16.51
N ASN A 296 -12.59 2.50 -17.52
CA ASN A 296 -11.45 1.57 -17.66
C ASN A 296 -10.09 2.22 -17.37
N GLY A 297 -10.06 3.49 -16.95
CA GLY A 297 -8.82 4.20 -16.68
C GLY A 297 -8.22 5.00 -17.85
N HIS A 298 -8.83 5.03 -19.04
CA HIS A 298 -8.25 5.70 -20.22
C HIS A 298 -7.88 7.18 -20.00
N ALA A 299 -8.72 7.93 -19.30
CA ALA A 299 -8.43 9.34 -19.01
C ALA A 299 -7.27 9.50 -18.02
N HIS A 300 -7.04 8.55 -17.11
CA HIS A 300 -5.83 8.54 -16.27
C HIS A 300 -4.57 8.31 -17.11
N ILE A 301 -4.61 7.44 -18.12
CA ILE A 301 -3.44 7.19 -19.00
C ILE A 301 -3.08 8.46 -19.78
N LYS A 302 -4.08 9.12 -20.38
CA LYS A 302 -3.88 10.41 -21.07
C LYS A 302 -3.30 11.46 -20.13
N ALA A 303 -3.87 11.56 -18.92
CA ALA A 303 -3.41 12.50 -17.91
C ALA A 303 -1.96 12.22 -17.51
N ALA A 304 -1.60 10.95 -17.29
CA ALA A 304 -0.24 10.56 -16.90
C ALA A 304 0.81 11.08 -17.90
N LYS A 305 0.54 10.96 -19.20
CA LYS A 305 1.43 11.47 -20.24
C LYS A 305 1.64 12.99 -20.13
N VAL A 306 0.56 13.76 -20.00
CA VAL A 306 0.64 15.23 -19.88
C VAL A 306 1.35 15.62 -18.57
N ILE A 307 1.07 14.92 -17.47
CA ILE A 307 1.68 15.18 -16.17
C ILE A 307 3.21 14.93 -16.21
N ASP A 308 3.64 13.84 -16.84
CA ASP A 308 5.07 13.54 -17.03
C ASP A 308 5.73 14.53 -18.01
N GLU A 309 5.16 14.74 -19.19
CA GLU A 309 5.80 15.47 -20.27
C GLU A 309 5.73 16.99 -20.11
N GLU A 310 4.60 17.53 -19.66
CA GLU A 310 4.35 18.97 -19.58
C GLU A 310 4.53 19.51 -18.15
N LEU A 311 3.98 18.82 -17.15
CA LEU A 311 4.08 19.25 -15.75
C LEU A 311 5.37 18.80 -15.04
N LYS A 312 6.13 17.88 -15.66
CA LYS A 312 7.38 17.33 -15.12
C LYS A 312 7.23 16.68 -13.75
N ASP A 313 6.09 16.04 -13.52
CA ASP A 313 5.79 15.32 -12.26
C ASP A 313 5.63 13.81 -12.52
N PRO A 314 6.74 13.07 -12.66
CA PRO A 314 6.68 11.66 -13.00
C PRO A 314 6.06 10.79 -11.89
N VAL A 315 6.08 11.24 -10.64
CA VAL A 315 5.49 10.50 -9.52
C VAL A 315 3.96 10.58 -9.57
N THR A 316 3.40 11.76 -9.85
CA THR A 316 1.95 11.89 -10.07
C THR A 316 1.52 11.18 -11.35
N ALA A 317 2.33 11.19 -12.41
CA ALA A 317 2.08 10.39 -13.60
C ALA A 317 2.03 8.88 -13.30
N TRP A 318 2.96 8.38 -12.48
CA TRP A 318 2.94 7.00 -11.98
C TRP A 318 1.64 6.69 -11.22
N ASN A 319 1.24 7.55 -10.28
CA ASN A 319 0.01 7.37 -9.52
C ASN A 319 -1.24 7.31 -10.42
N ALA A 320 -1.28 8.14 -11.47
CA ALA A 320 -2.34 8.10 -12.46
C ALA A 320 -2.38 6.75 -13.21
N LEU A 321 -1.24 6.19 -13.61
CA LEU A 321 -1.18 4.87 -14.26
C LEU A 321 -1.62 3.73 -13.32
N VAL A 322 -1.23 3.80 -12.05
CA VAL A 322 -1.73 2.87 -11.01
C VAL A 322 -3.25 2.94 -10.92
N SER A 323 -3.82 4.14 -10.84
CA SER A 323 -5.27 4.37 -10.83
C SER A 323 -5.96 3.86 -12.10
N ALA A 324 -5.30 3.92 -13.26
CA ALA A 324 -5.81 3.32 -14.50
C ALA A 324 -5.88 1.78 -14.42
N GLY A 325 -4.82 1.14 -13.88
CA GLY A 325 -4.78 -0.29 -13.61
C GLY A 325 -5.89 -0.73 -12.65
N TYR A 326 -6.05 -0.01 -11.54
CA TYR A 326 -7.08 -0.25 -10.53
C TYR A 326 -8.49 -0.25 -11.13
N TRP A 327 -8.88 0.81 -11.84
CA TRP A 327 -10.25 0.92 -12.36
C TRP A 327 -10.56 -0.13 -13.44
N SER A 328 -9.59 -0.50 -14.27
CA SER A 328 -9.77 -1.62 -15.21
C SER A 328 -9.99 -2.95 -14.48
N GLY A 329 -9.21 -3.18 -13.43
CA GLY A 329 -9.33 -4.35 -12.56
C GLY A 329 -10.71 -4.46 -11.92
N VAL A 330 -11.09 -3.43 -11.16
CA VAL A 330 -12.34 -3.38 -10.39
C VAL A 330 -13.57 -3.50 -11.29
N ASN A 331 -13.60 -2.80 -12.42
CA ASN A 331 -14.79 -2.75 -13.26
C ASN A 331 -14.89 -3.87 -14.30
N PHE A 332 -13.76 -4.43 -14.74
CA PHE A 332 -13.74 -5.39 -15.86
C PHE A 332 -13.02 -6.71 -15.56
N GLY A 333 -12.36 -6.85 -14.41
CA GLY A 333 -11.62 -8.07 -14.05
C GLY A 333 -10.48 -8.40 -15.02
N ARG A 334 -9.90 -7.39 -15.67
CA ARG A 334 -8.81 -7.53 -16.64
C ARG A 334 -7.77 -6.41 -16.48
N PRO A 335 -6.49 -6.66 -16.79
CA PRO A 335 -5.47 -5.63 -16.67
C PRO A 335 -5.63 -4.59 -17.79
N ASN A 336 -5.31 -3.34 -17.46
CA ASN A 336 -5.12 -2.32 -18.48
C ASN A 336 -3.69 -2.43 -19.03
N ILE A 337 -3.53 -3.16 -20.15
CA ILE A 337 -2.21 -3.39 -20.78
C ILE A 337 -1.58 -2.09 -21.26
N GLU A 338 -2.38 -1.11 -21.70
CA GLU A 338 -1.88 0.20 -22.12
C GLU A 338 -1.27 0.95 -20.92
N ALA A 339 -1.95 0.98 -19.77
CA ALA A 339 -1.41 1.59 -18.56
C ALA A 339 -0.13 0.89 -18.06
N TRP A 340 -0.09 -0.44 -18.16
CA TRP A 340 1.06 -1.22 -17.74
C TRP A 340 2.29 -0.95 -18.65
N ASN A 341 2.12 -0.97 -19.98
CA ASN A 341 3.19 -0.61 -20.90
C ASN A 341 3.67 0.84 -20.68
N ALA A 342 2.74 1.78 -20.47
CA ALA A 342 3.09 3.16 -20.14
C ALA A 342 3.87 3.27 -18.83
N ALA A 343 3.61 2.41 -17.84
CA ALA A 343 4.37 2.37 -16.59
C ALA A 343 5.79 1.80 -16.80
N ILE A 344 5.94 0.80 -17.67
CA ILE A 344 7.25 0.29 -18.11
C ILE A 344 8.03 1.42 -18.79
N ASP A 345 7.44 2.10 -19.77
CA ASP A 345 8.09 3.20 -20.48
C ASP A 345 8.48 4.36 -19.54
N LEU A 346 7.58 4.75 -18.63
CA LEU A 346 7.82 5.78 -17.63
C LEU A 346 8.98 5.40 -16.70
N SER A 347 9.00 4.17 -16.20
CA SER A 347 10.07 3.69 -15.32
C SER A 347 11.44 3.64 -16.03
N GLY A 348 11.47 3.23 -17.31
CA GLY A 348 12.67 3.27 -18.13
C GLY A 348 13.16 4.69 -18.38
N LYS A 349 12.26 5.61 -18.74
CA LYS A 349 12.56 7.03 -18.98
C LYS A 349 13.18 7.74 -17.79
N HIS A 350 12.72 7.43 -16.57
CA HIS A 350 13.18 8.09 -15.33
C HIS A 350 14.24 7.29 -14.55
N GLY A 351 14.75 6.20 -15.12
CA GLY A 351 15.83 5.41 -14.50
C GLY A 351 15.41 4.63 -13.26
N TRP A 352 14.12 4.30 -13.13
CA TRP A 352 13.63 3.42 -12.06
C TRP A 352 13.84 1.95 -12.43
N THR A 353 15.10 1.55 -12.56
CA THR A 353 15.51 0.27 -13.17
C THR A 353 14.88 -0.95 -12.51
N GLU A 354 14.83 -1.02 -11.18
CA GLU A 354 14.24 -2.17 -10.48
C GLU A 354 12.72 -2.29 -10.73
N ILE A 355 12.01 -1.16 -10.85
CA ILE A 355 10.58 -1.14 -11.21
C ILE A 355 10.42 -1.61 -12.65
N TYR A 356 11.23 -1.09 -13.58
CA TYR A 356 11.20 -1.47 -14.99
C TYR A 356 11.38 -2.99 -15.16
N GLU A 357 12.38 -3.57 -14.48
CA GLU A 357 12.66 -5.01 -14.53
C GLU A 357 11.48 -5.83 -13.99
N VAL A 358 10.94 -5.45 -12.83
CA VAL A 358 9.79 -6.15 -12.24
C VAL A 358 8.57 -6.08 -13.15
N LEU A 359 8.22 -4.90 -13.67
CA LEU A 359 7.06 -4.74 -14.54
C LEU A 359 7.20 -5.55 -15.83
N THR A 360 8.41 -5.63 -16.39
CA THR A 360 8.72 -6.41 -17.59
C THR A 360 8.58 -7.91 -17.31
N ASP A 361 9.22 -8.41 -16.24
CA ASP A 361 9.11 -9.80 -15.79
C ASP A 361 7.64 -10.20 -15.56
N GLN A 362 6.87 -9.32 -14.91
CA GLN A 362 5.46 -9.54 -14.62
C GLN A 362 4.61 -9.62 -15.89
N LEU A 363 4.90 -8.79 -16.89
CA LEU A 363 4.17 -8.76 -18.15
C LEU A 363 4.45 -10.03 -18.97
N GLU A 364 5.71 -10.45 -19.02
CA GLU A 364 6.11 -11.72 -19.64
C GLU A 364 5.44 -12.91 -18.94
N PHE A 365 5.46 -12.92 -17.60
CA PHE A 365 4.81 -13.94 -16.79
C PHE A 365 3.30 -14.00 -17.08
N TYR A 366 2.60 -12.86 -17.03
CA TYR A 366 1.17 -12.78 -17.28
C TYR A 366 0.83 -13.30 -18.69
N ASN A 367 1.54 -12.83 -19.72
CA ASN A 367 1.30 -13.28 -21.09
C ASN A 367 1.55 -14.78 -21.28
N TYR A 368 2.47 -15.37 -20.52
CA TYR A 368 2.73 -16.80 -20.58
C TYR A 368 1.61 -17.64 -19.93
N TYR A 369 0.98 -17.15 -18.85
CA TYR A 369 0.04 -17.93 -18.03
C TYR A 369 -1.44 -17.57 -18.19
N LYS A 370 -1.79 -16.38 -18.67
CA LYS A 370 -3.18 -15.88 -18.70
C LYS A 370 -4.20 -16.79 -19.39
N ASP A 371 -3.76 -17.61 -20.34
CA ASP A 371 -4.61 -18.54 -21.10
C ASP A 371 -4.47 -20.01 -20.64
N LYS A 372 -3.65 -20.26 -19.61
CA LYS A 372 -3.30 -21.62 -19.12
C LYS A 372 -3.89 -21.96 -17.76
N ILE A 373 -4.49 -20.98 -17.08
CA ILE A 373 -4.98 -21.06 -15.71
C ILE A 373 -6.49 -20.82 -15.71
#